data_AF-A0A843KN79-F1
#
_entry.id   AF-A0A843KN79-F1
#
_cell.length_a   1.000
_cell.length_b   1.000
_cell.length_c   1.000
_cell.angle_alpha   90.00
_cell.angle_beta   90.00
_cell.angle_gamma   90.00
#
_symmetry.space_group_name_H-M   'P 1'
#
loop_
_entity.id
_entity.type
_entity.pdbx_description
1 polymer ?
#
loop_
_entity_poly.entity_id
_entity_poly.type
_entity_poly.pdbx_seq_one_letter_code
_entity_poly.pdbx_strand_id
1 'polypeptide(L)'
;MKTTTRTRTPTGTFKAERTPGEALTREELARMTSDVLKKLHARAAGDRFYPRESDQALMAIIRAFVAGVSALNSVLRDGEIGELERRLTALEEQRHENS
;
A
#
# COMPACT_ATOMS: atom_id res chain seq x y z
N MET A 1 13.14 -3.61 -19.51
CA MET A 1 13.21 -3.82 -18.05
C MET A 1 14.62 -3.45 -17.60
N LYS A 2 14.82 -2.28 -16.96
CA LYS A 2 16.15 -1.83 -16.50
C LYS A 2 16.36 -2.33 -15.08
N THR A 3 17.35 -3.20 -14.89
CA THR A 3 17.71 -3.74 -13.58
C THR A 3 18.56 -2.71 -12.85
N THR A 4 17.99 -2.00 -11.87
CA THR A 4 18.75 -1.10 -11.01
C THR A 4 19.58 -1.92 -10.03
N THR A 5 20.91 -1.88 -10.17
CA THR A 5 21.87 -2.50 -9.25
C THR A 5 21.66 -1.94 -7.84
N ARG A 6 21.21 -2.79 -6.92
CA ARG A 6 21.01 -2.43 -5.50
C ARG A 6 22.33 -2.55 -4.74
N THR A 7 23.00 -1.43 -4.47
CA THR A 7 24.19 -1.38 -3.61
C THR A 7 23.77 -1.48 -2.13
N ARG A 8 24.40 -2.38 -1.35
CA ARG A 8 24.16 -2.50 0.11
C ARG A 8 24.88 -1.37 0.84
N THR A 9 24.23 -0.76 1.84
CA THR A 9 24.92 0.16 2.76
C THR A 9 25.74 -0.63 3.79
N PRO A 10 26.72 -0.01 4.48
CA PRO A 10 27.52 -0.66 5.53
C PRO A 10 26.68 -1.27 6.67
N THR A 11 25.47 -0.78 6.88
CA THR A 11 24.48 -1.24 7.85
C THR A 11 23.56 -2.36 7.35
N GLY A 12 23.79 -2.88 6.13
CA GLY A 12 23.00 -3.98 5.56
C GLY A 12 21.64 -3.58 4.99
N THR A 13 21.27 -2.30 5.08
CA THR A 13 20.03 -1.76 4.52
C THR A 13 20.22 -1.38 3.05
N PHE A 14 19.16 -1.48 2.24
CA PHE A 14 19.20 -0.93 0.88
C PHE A 14 19.05 0.59 0.96
N LYS A 15 19.92 1.35 0.30
CA LYS A 15 19.71 2.80 0.11
C LYS A 15 18.55 2.97 -0.87
N ALA A 16 17.35 3.23 -0.35
CA ALA A 16 16.23 3.64 -1.19
C ALA A 16 16.30 5.16 -1.35
N GLU A 17 16.98 5.63 -2.41
CA GLU A 17 16.81 7.02 -2.84
C GLU A 17 15.39 7.16 -3.39
N ARG A 18 14.48 7.70 -2.56
CA ARG A 18 13.16 8.11 -3.04
C ARG A 18 13.31 9.47 -3.71
N THR A 19 13.37 9.47 -5.04
CA THR A 19 12.97 10.66 -5.80
C THR A 19 11.50 10.95 -5.51
N PRO A 20 11.10 12.19 -5.17
CA PRO A 20 9.70 12.56 -5.04
C PRO A 20 9.01 12.25 -6.38
N GLY A 21 8.17 11.23 -6.39
CA GLY A 21 7.38 10.81 -7.55
C GLY A 21 5.91 11.03 -7.30
N GLU A 22 5.08 10.63 -8.27
CA GLU A 22 3.63 10.62 -8.12
C GLU A 22 3.19 9.77 -6.92
N ALA A 23 2.06 10.14 -6.31
CA ALA A 23 1.47 9.39 -5.22
C ALA A 23 1.07 7.98 -5.69
N LEU A 24 1.13 7.00 -4.78
CA LEU A 24 0.72 5.64 -5.10
C LEU A 24 -0.78 5.59 -5.36
N THR A 25 -1.16 4.84 -6.40
CA THR A 25 -2.55 4.51 -6.71
C THR A 25 -3.08 3.40 -5.80
N ARG A 26 -4.41 3.23 -5.77
CA ARG A 26 -5.07 2.21 -4.96
C ARG A 26 -4.70 0.79 -5.40
N GLU A 27 -4.59 0.58 -6.71
CA GLU A 27 -4.19 -0.69 -7.32
C GLU A 27 -2.73 -1.04 -6.94
N GLU A 28 -1.84 -0.04 -6.93
CA GLU A 28 -0.47 -0.23 -6.48
C GLU A 28 -0.41 -0.63 -5.00
N LEU A 29 -1.18 0.04 -4.15
CA LEU A 29 -1.26 -0.31 -2.74
C LEU A 29 -1.82 -1.72 -2.53
N ALA A 30 -2.84 -2.11 -3.30
CA ALA A 30 -3.39 -3.46 -3.24
C ALA A 30 -2.35 -4.52 -3.63
N ARG A 31 -1.56 -4.27 -4.69
CA ARG A 31 -0.46 -5.16 -5.09
C ARG A 31 0.60 -5.28 -4.00
N MET A 32 1.07 -4.16 -3.45
CA MET A 32 2.10 -4.17 -2.41
C MET A 32 1.61 -4.87 -1.14
N THR A 33 0.34 -4.69 -0.78
CA THR A 33 -0.29 -5.37 0.36
C THR A 33 -0.41 -6.86 0.12
N SER A 34 -0.80 -7.27 -1.09
CA SER A 34 -0.82 -8.68 -1.50
C SER A 34 0.54 -9.35 -1.32
N ASP A 35 1.62 -8.68 -1.71
CA ASP A 35 2.98 -9.22 -1.57
C ASP A 35 3.39 -9.41 -0.10
N VAL A 36 2.99 -8.48 0.78
CA VAL A 36 3.22 -8.61 2.23
C VAL A 36 2.40 -9.76 2.81
N LEU A 37 1.14 -9.89 2.42
CA LEU A 37 0.28 -10.99 2.86
C LEU A 37 0.80 -12.35 2.40
N LYS A 38 1.31 -12.46 1.16
CA LYS A 38 1.95 -13.69 0.68
C LYS A 38 3.18 -14.07 1.50
N LYS A 39 4.01 -13.09 1.88
CA LYS A 39 5.18 -13.33 2.75
C LYS A 39 4.76 -13.80 4.13
N LEU A 40 3.74 -13.18 4.73
CA LEU A 40 3.17 -13.64 6.00
C LEU A 40 2.60 -15.05 5.89
N HIS A 41 1.82 -15.31 4.86
CA HIS A 41 1.23 -16.62 4.60
C HIS A 41 2.32 -17.68 4.47
N ALA A 42 3.34 -17.46 3.64
CA ALA A 42 4.46 -18.38 3.50
C ALA A 42 5.22 -18.61 4.82
N ARG A 43 5.31 -17.58 5.67
CA ARG A 43 5.97 -17.69 6.98
C ARG A 43 5.16 -18.50 7.99
N ALA A 44 3.83 -18.41 7.91
CA ALA A 44 2.88 -19.05 8.84
C ALA A 44 2.46 -20.46 8.40
N ALA A 45 2.36 -20.70 7.08
CA ALA A 45 1.80 -21.91 6.48
C ALA A 45 2.84 -23.01 6.16
N GLY A 46 4.04 -22.94 6.73
CA GLY A 46 4.98 -24.05 6.64
C GLY A 46 4.52 -25.26 7.47
N ASP A 47 5.02 -26.46 7.15
CA ASP A 47 4.63 -27.73 7.79
C ASP A 47 4.66 -27.69 9.33
N ARG A 48 5.58 -26.89 9.89
CA ARG A 48 5.62 -26.53 11.32
C ARG A 48 6.06 -25.08 11.48
N PHE A 49 5.41 -24.36 12.39
CA PHE A 49 5.88 -23.05 12.81
C PHE A 49 7.12 -23.19 13.69
N TYR A 50 8.23 -22.62 13.25
CA TYR A 50 9.45 -22.48 14.05
C TYR A 50 9.80 -21.00 14.21
N PRO A 51 9.82 -20.42 15.43
CA PRO A 51 10.16 -19.02 15.63
C PRO A 51 11.64 -18.75 15.26
N ARG A 52 11.89 -17.64 14.60
CA ARG A 52 13.23 -17.15 14.26
C ARG A 52 13.47 -15.83 14.98
N GLU A 53 14.71 -15.57 15.39
CA GLU A 53 15.09 -14.30 16.02
C GLU A 53 14.72 -13.07 15.16
N SER A 54 14.77 -13.22 13.83
CA SER A 54 14.38 -12.19 12.88
C SER A 54 12.86 -11.90 12.83
N ASP A 55 12.01 -12.77 13.39
CA ASP A 55 10.56 -12.62 13.27
C ASP A 55 10.05 -11.36 13.96
N GLN A 56 10.64 -10.97 15.09
CA GLN A 56 10.21 -9.76 15.79
C GLN A 56 10.40 -8.51 14.93
N ALA A 57 11.57 -8.38 14.30
CA ALA A 57 11.87 -7.30 13.38
C ALA A 57 10.98 -7.36 12.12
N LEU A 58 10.76 -8.56 11.57
CA LEU A 58 9.86 -8.76 10.42
C LEU A 58 8.43 -8.32 10.75
N MET A 59 7.88 -8.74 11.90
CA MET A 59 6.54 -8.36 12.34
C MET A 59 6.42 -6.87 12.64
N ALA A 60 7.47 -6.23 13.16
CA ALA A 60 7.48 -4.78 13.37
C ALA A 60 7.39 -4.02 12.03
N ILE A 61 8.20 -4.41 11.04
CA ILE A 61 8.19 -3.82 9.69
C ILE A 61 6.83 -4.02 9.03
N ILE A 62 6.27 -5.23 9.11
CA ILE A 62 4.98 -5.56 8.50
C ILE A 62 3.84 -4.75 9.14
N ARG A 63 3.80 -4.62 10.47
CA ARG A 63 2.79 -3.80 11.15
C ARG A 63 2.86 -2.33 10.71
N ALA A 64 4.07 -1.76 10.66
CA ALA A 64 4.25 -0.38 10.17
C ALA A 64 3.80 -0.24 8.71
N PHE A 65 4.10 -1.22 7.86
CA PHE A 65 3.69 -1.23 6.47
C PHE A 65 2.17 -1.27 6.31
N VAL A 66 1.49 -2.20 7.00
CA VAL A 66 0.02 -2.33 6.95
C VAL A 66 -0.65 -1.04 7.46
N ALA A 67 -0.15 -0.44 8.54
CA ALA A 67 -0.67 0.83 9.03
C ALA A 67 -0.54 1.96 7.99
N GLY A 68 0.60 2.04 7.30
CA GLY A 68 0.81 3.01 6.22
C GLY A 68 -0.13 2.81 5.03
N VAL A 69 -0.34 1.55 4.60
CA VAL A 69 -1.31 1.22 3.54
C VAL A 69 -2.72 1.62 3.95
N SER A 70 -3.15 1.25 5.17
CA SER A 70 -4.48 1.58 5.67
C SER A 70 -4.72 3.09 5.69
N ALA A 71 -3.76 3.87 6.18
CA ALA A 71 -3.86 5.32 6.19
C ALA A 71 -3.99 5.92 4.77
N LEU A 72 -3.13 5.49 3.84
CA LEU A 72 -3.17 6.02 2.47
C LEU A 72 -4.43 5.60 1.71
N ASN A 73 -4.90 4.35 1.88
CA ASN A 73 -6.15 3.90 1.27
C ASN A 73 -7.37 4.67 1.79
N SER A 74 -7.38 5.12 3.05
CA SER A 74 -8.42 6.02 3.56
C SER A 74 -8.39 7.37 2.84
N VAL A 75 -7.22 8.00 2.71
CA VAL A 75 -7.06 9.29 1.99
C VAL A 75 -7.54 9.19 0.54
N LEU A 76 -7.17 8.11 -0.17
CA LEU A 76 -7.61 7.89 -1.54
C LEU A 76 -9.13 7.71 -1.62
N ARG A 77 -9.70 6.89 -0.73
CA ARG A 77 -11.14 6.64 -0.66
C ARG A 77 -11.92 7.93 -0.39
N ASP A 78 -11.45 8.78 0.52
CA ASP A 78 -12.10 10.05 0.86
C ASP A 78 -12.12 10.99 -0.37
N GLY A 79 -11.03 11.01 -1.15
CA GLY A 79 -10.98 11.74 -2.42
C GLY A 79 -11.94 11.18 -3.48
N GLU A 80 -12.03 9.85 -3.63
CA GLU A 80 -12.97 9.18 -4.53
C GLU A 80 -14.43 9.47 -4.15
N ILE A 81 -14.76 9.44 -2.87
CA ILE A 81 -16.11 9.76 -2.37
C ILE A 81 -16.47 11.21 -2.69
N GLY A 82 -15.58 12.17 -2.40
CA GLY A 82 -15.83 13.58 -2.71
C GLY A 82 -16.04 13.83 -4.20
N GLU A 83 -15.34 13.10 -5.07
CA GLU A 83 -15.57 13.19 -6.52
C GLU A 83 -16.94 12.62 -6.93
N LEU A 84 -17.32 11.47 -6.37
CA LEU A 84 -18.63 10.87 -6.63
C LEU A 84 -19.77 11.78 -6.17
N GLU A 85 -19.65 12.39 -5.00
CA GLU A 85 -20.63 13.35 -4.47
C GLU A 85 -20.80 14.54 -5.40
N ARG A 86 -19.70 15.16 -5.85
CA ARG A 86 -19.75 16.27 -6.82
C ARG A 86 -20.46 15.89 -8.11
N ARG A 87 -20.15 14.72 -8.66
CA ARG A 87 -20.78 14.22 -9.89
C ARG A 87 -22.26 13.91 -9.70
N LEU A 88 -22.63 13.37 -8.54
CA LEU A 88 -24.02 13.08 -8.20
C LEU A 88 -24.84 14.37 -8.10
N THR A 89 -24.35 15.36 -7.36
CA THR A 89 -25.04 16.65 -7.21
C THR A 89 -25.24 17.34 -8.56
N ALA A 90 -24.23 17.36 -9.42
CA ALA A 90 -24.37 17.95 -10.77
C ALA A 90 -25.44 17.24 -11.62
N LEU A 91 -25.55 15.91 -11.51
CA LEU A 91 -26.59 15.14 -12.21
C LEU A 91 -27.98 15.38 -11.63
N GLU A 92 -28.09 15.53 -10.31
CA GLU A 92 -29.35 15.84 -9.64
C GLU A 92 -29.86 17.23 -10.03
N GLU A 93 -28.98 18.24 -10.05
CA GLU A 93 -29.29 19.60 -10.49
C GLU A 93 -29.79 19.61 -11.95
N GLN A 94 -29.08 18.94 -12.87
CA GLN A 94 -29.49 18.82 -14.27
C GLN A 94 -30.85 18.12 -14.44
N ARG A 95 -31.16 17.14 -13.59
CA ARG A 95 -32.46 16.44 -13.63
C ARG A 95 -33.60 17.35 -13.14
N HIS A 96 -33.33 18.15 -12.12
CA HIS A 96 -34.28 19.13 -11.58
C HIS A 96 -34.53 20.30 -12.54
N GLU A 97 -33.52 20.74 -13.30
CA GLU A 97 -33.68 21.78 -14.33
C GLU A 97 -34.47 21.31 -15.56
N ASN A 98 -34.51 19.99 -15.82
CA ASN A 98 -35.18 19.39 -16.97
C ASN A 98 -36.56 18.77 -16.67
N SER A 99 -37.07 18.86 -15.43
CA SER A 99 -38.42 18.43 -15.03
C SER A 99 -39.33 19.62 -14.81
#